data_AF-A0A415VE37-F1
#
_entry.id   AF-A0A415VE37-F1
#
_cell.length_a   1.000
_cell.length_b   1.000
_cell.length_c   1.000
_cell.angle_alpha   90.00
_cell.angle_beta   90.00
_cell.angle_gamma   90.00
#
_symmetry.space_group_name_H-M   'P 1'
#
loop_
_entity.id
_entity.type
_entity.pdbx_description
1 polymer ?
#
loop_
_entity_poly.entity_id
_entity_poly.type
_entity_poly.pdbx_seq_one_letter_code
_entity_poly.pdbx_strand_id
1 'polypeptide(L)'
;MDIYKIVKGNSFSLFIQMQKVYISQNKQMLEYLDVAAISNLEVILTDYFGECIAVMPSKIWDVSDGSYPHSEIMVTFPSDLDEGVYGITIKGKYRDNDLCSIEKKLFRIVERNGKSHIPLGVVEGEMGGMYNTKYYIELNNKSEETLLYGALSTFNPANVNLEELTNANANFEGKAITIRTSNERPYIWFVCNSPLVFTQAGFEAELSHTELGDLHYYCTDELIPDDFTYNIKKR
;
A
#
# COMPACT_ATOMS: atom_id res chain seq x y z
N MET A 1 18.92 16.64 9.52
CA MET A 1 17.61 16.31 8.94
C MET A 1 17.67 14.86 8.55
N ASP A 2 16.84 14.02 9.19
CA ASP A 2 16.84 12.58 8.95
C ASP A 2 16.06 12.32 7.66
N ILE A 3 16.74 11.83 6.62
CA ILE A 3 16.16 11.48 5.32
C ILE A 3 15.75 10.01 5.37
N TYR A 4 14.57 9.67 4.82
CA TYR A 4 14.08 8.30 4.77
C TYR A 4 15.05 7.42 3.96
N LYS A 5 15.50 6.29 4.55
CA LYS A 5 16.46 5.38 3.92
C LYS A 5 15.76 4.12 3.42
N ILE A 6 16.02 3.75 2.17
CA ILE A 6 15.50 2.55 1.51
C ILE A 6 16.70 1.69 1.13
N VAL A 7 16.68 0.41 1.50
CA VAL A 7 17.75 -0.50 1.12
C VAL A 7 17.63 -0.80 -0.37
N LYS A 8 18.76 -0.74 -1.10
CA LYS A 8 18.85 -1.08 -2.52
C LYS A 8 18.26 -2.47 -2.77
N GLY A 9 17.57 -2.64 -3.90
CA GLY A 9 16.86 -3.88 -4.23
C GLY A 9 15.39 -3.92 -3.79
N ASN A 10 14.93 -2.95 -3.01
CA ASN A 10 13.50 -2.83 -2.67
C ASN A 10 12.77 -1.92 -3.64
N SER A 11 11.63 -2.38 -4.15
CA SER A 11 10.66 -1.50 -4.79
C SER A 11 9.81 -0.79 -3.73
N PHE A 12 9.28 0.39 -4.04
CA PHE A 12 8.41 1.13 -3.12
C PHE A 12 7.42 2.03 -3.85
N SER A 13 6.35 2.38 -3.16
CA SER A 13 5.38 3.37 -3.61
C SER A 13 5.54 4.63 -2.79
N LEU A 14 5.53 5.76 -3.47
CA LEU A 14 5.35 7.05 -2.84
C LEU A 14 3.93 7.51 -3.10
N PHE A 15 3.26 7.89 -2.03
CA PHE A 15 1.98 8.57 -2.10
C PHE A 15 2.18 10.06 -1.84
N ILE A 16 1.55 10.84 -2.70
CA ILE A 16 1.67 12.28 -2.74
C ILE A 16 0.26 12.83 -2.59
N GLN A 17 -0.04 13.38 -1.41
CA GLN A 17 -1.31 14.02 -1.16
C GLN A 17 -1.23 15.51 -1.50
N MET A 18 -2.06 15.96 -2.43
CA MET A 18 -2.19 17.34 -2.91
C MET A 18 -3.61 17.84 -2.66
N GLN A 19 -3.82 18.58 -1.57
CA GLN A 19 -5.16 19.04 -1.19
C GLN A 19 -5.49 20.46 -1.67
N LYS A 20 -4.49 21.34 -1.75
CA LYS A 20 -4.69 22.75 -2.08
C LYS A 20 -3.62 23.28 -3.01
N VAL A 21 -4.04 24.13 -3.93
CA VAL A 21 -3.17 24.84 -4.86
C VAL A 21 -3.26 26.33 -4.61
N TYR A 22 -2.13 27.01 -4.76
CA TYR A 22 -2.07 28.46 -4.74
C TYR A 22 -2.10 28.99 -6.18
N ILE A 23 -3.15 29.74 -6.53
CA ILE A 23 -3.30 30.31 -7.87
C ILE A 23 -3.18 31.83 -7.77
N SER A 24 -2.32 32.42 -8.61
CA SER A 24 -2.05 33.86 -8.62
C SER A 24 -2.73 34.60 -9.79
N GLN A 25 -3.81 34.07 -10.36
CA GLN A 25 -4.56 34.79 -11.38
C GLN A 25 -5.48 35.82 -10.72
N ASN A 26 -5.15 37.11 -10.89
CA ASN A 26 -5.94 38.30 -10.52
C ASN A 26 -6.23 38.54 -9.02
N LYS A 27 -6.13 37.54 -8.13
CA LYS A 27 -6.03 37.66 -6.65
C LYS A 27 -5.34 36.42 -6.10
N GLN A 28 -4.68 36.54 -4.95
CA GLN A 28 -4.09 35.40 -4.24
C GLN A 28 -5.22 34.55 -3.63
N MET A 29 -5.43 33.32 -4.13
CA MET A 29 -6.44 32.40 -3.60
C MET A 29 -5.87 31.00 -3.39
N LEU A 30 -6.26 30.40 -2.26
CA LEU A 30 -6.05 28.98 -1.95
C LEU A 30 -7.32 28.22 -2.34
N GLU A 31 -7.20 27.31 -3.28
CA GLU A 31 -8.32 26.49 -3.76
C GLU A 31 -8.08 25.02 -3.45
N TYR A 32 -9.16 24.27 -3.18
CA TYR A 32 -9.10 22.81 -3.13
C TYR A 32 -8.82 22.25 -4.52
N LEU A 33 -7.89 21.30 -4.59
CA LEU A 33 -7.45 20.69 -5.83
C LEU A 33 -8.02 19.28 -5.95
N ASP A 34 -8.75 19.03 -7.05
CA ASP A 34 -8.98 17.67 -7.54
C ASP A 34 -7.82 17.32 -8.48
N VAL A 35 -6.98 16.38 -8.07
CA VAL A 35 -5.82 15.93 -8.84
C VAL A 35 -6.25 15.33 -10.17
N ALA A 36 -7.45 14.75 -10.25
CA ALA A 36 -7.99 14.24 -11.51
C ALA A 36 -8.29 15.33 -12.54
N ALA A 37 -8.40 16.59 -12.11
CA ALA A 37 -8.58 17.74 -12.99
C ALA A 37 -7.25 18.32 -13.52
N ILE A 38 -6.09 17.77 -13.12
CA ILE A 38 -4.78 18.19 -13.61
C ILE A 38 -4.50 17.50 -14.95
N SER A 39 -4.20 18.28 -15.97
CA SER A 39 -3.77 17.78 -17.27
C SER A 39 -2.25 17.68 -17.35
N ASN A 40 -1.75 16.71 -18.13
CA ASN A 40 -0.31 16.46 -18.32
C ASN A 40 0.44 16.32 -16.99
N LEU A 41 -0.16 15.60 -16.04
CA LEU A 41 0.45 15.33 -14.75
C LEU A 41 1.69 14.42 -14.96
N GLU A 42 2.85 14.93 -14.56
CA GLU A 42 4.12 14.21 -14.59
C GLU A 42 4.72 14.21 -13.19
N VAL A 43 5.19 13.03 -12.75
CA VAL A 43 6.04 12.91 -11.57
C VAL A 43 7.45 12.54 -12.04
N ILE A 44 8.41 13.36 -11.68
CA ILE A 44 9.79 13.27 -12.13
C ILE A 44 10.67 12.92 -10.93
N LEU A 45 11.41 11.82 -11.02
CA LEU A 45 12.49 11.50 -10.10
C LEU A 45 13.69 12.40 -10.41
N THR A 46 14.24 13.00 -9.37
CA THR A 46 15.40 13.87 -9.47
C THR A 46 16.53 13.42 -8.56
N ASP A 47 17.75 13.79 -8.93
CA ASP A 47 18.93 13.52 -8.12
C ASP A 47 19.08 14.54 -6.96
N TYR A 48 20.21 14.48 -6.27
CA TYR A 48 20.53 15.40 -5.17
C TYR A 48 20.56 16.89 -5.60
N PHE A 49 20.91 17.17 -6.85
CA PHE A 49 21.01 18.52 -7.41
C PHE A 49 19.68 19.00 -8.02
N GLY A 50 18.68 18.13 -8.12
CA GLY A 50 17.40 18.41 -8.76
C GLY A 50 17.41 18.16 -10.27
N GLU A 51 18.43 17.48 -10.80
CA GLU A 51 18.48 17.07 -12.20
C GLU A 51 17.52 15.90 -12.45
N CYS A 52 16.86 15.92 -13.61
CA CYS A 52 15.93 14.87 -14.01
C CYS A 52 16.66 13.54 -14.20
N ILE A 53 16.22 12.51 -13.48
CA ILE A 53 16.68 11.13 -13.67
C ILE A 53 15.70 10.40 -14.57
N ALA A 54 14.41 10.43 -14.22
CA ALA A 54 13.37 9.69 -14.93
C ALA A 54 11.98 10.29 -14.70
N VAL A 55 11.09 10.11 -15.67
CA VAL A 55 9.65 10.29 -15.46
C VAL A 55 9.10 8.99 -14.89
N MET A 56 8.45 9.08 -13.74
CA MET A 56 7.99 7.92 -12.98
C MET A 56 6.56 7.56 -13.35
N PRO A 57 6.23 6.25 -13.44
CA PRO A 57 4.84 5.81 -13.55
C PRO A 57 4.04 6.26 -12.32
N SER A 58 3.01 7.06 -12.56
CA SER A 58 2.10 7.56 -11.55
C SER A 58 0.64 7.26 -11.90
N LYS A 59 -0.18 6.95 -10.90
CA LYS A 59 -1.63 6.84 -11.05
C LYS A 59 -2.33 7.67 -9.98
N ILE A 60 -3.49 8.21 -10.33
CA ILE A 60 -4.37 8.83 -9.34
C ILE A 60 -4.84 7.70 -8.41
N TRP A 61 -4.66 7.89 -7.10
CA TRP A 61 -5.12 6.95 -6.09
C TRP A 61 -6.51 7.38 -5.64
N ASP A 62 -7.48 6.50 -5.87
CA ASP A 62 -8.88 6.74 -5.52
C ASP A 62 -9.15 6.22 -4.11
N VAL A 63 -9.64 7.10 -3.23
CA VAL A 63 -10.21 6.69 -1.95
C VAL A 63 -11.70 6.52 -2.21
N SER A 64 -12.09 5.28 -2.47
CA SER A 64 -13.44 4.88 -2.86
C SER A 64 -14.45 4.94 -1.71
N ASP A 65 -14.51 6.07 -0.98
CA ASP A 65 -15.51 6.33 0.06
C ASP A 65 -16.52 7.43 -0.32
N GLY A 66 -16.33 8.07 -1.48
CA GLY A 66 -17.26 9.08 -2.02
C GLY A 66 -17.25 10.41 -1.27
N SER A 67 -16.32 10.61 -0.34
CA SER A 67 -16.13 11.86 0.39
C SER A 67 -14.81 12.51 -0.02
N TYR A 68 -14.91 13.68 -0.68
CA TYR A 68 -13.83 14.55 -1.17
C TYR A 68 -13.30 14.28 -2.60
N PRO A 69 -12.86 15.34 -3.32
CA PRO A 69 -12.20 15.17 -4.61
C PRO A 69 -10.89 14.37 -4.48
N HIS A 70 -10.50 13.67 -5.54
CA HIS A 70 -9.25 12.92 -5.58
C HIS A 70 -8.09 13.85 -5.23
N SER A 71 -7.34 13.51 -4.20
CA SER A 71 -6.24 14.38 -3.72
C SER A 71 -4.92 13.64 -3.66
N GLU A 72 -4.82 12.43 -4.20
CA GLU A 72 -3.63 11.60 -4.02
C GLU A 72 -3.11 10.98 -5.32
N ILE A 73 -1.79 10.97 -5.45
CA ILE A 73 -1.05 10.34 -6.53
C ILE A 73 -0.20 9.23 -5.93
N MET A 74 -0.31 8.02 -6.46
CA MET A 74 0.59 6.93 -6.14
C MET A 74 1.64 6.79 -7.25
N VAL A 75 2.91 6.78 -6.87
CA VAL A 75 4.07 6.72 -7.76
C VAL A 75 4.86 5.47 -7.44
N THR A 76 5.09 4.63 -8.44
CA THR A 76 5.81 3.35 -8.22
C THR A 76 7.28 3.50 -8.60
N PHE A 77 8.17 3.18 -7.67
CA PHE A 77 9.61 3.17 -7.87
C PHE A 77 10.15 1.74 -8.03
N PRO A 78 11.06 1.51 -9.01
CA PRO A 78 11.64 0.21 -9.25
C PRO A 78 12.69 -0.14 -8.19
N SER A 79 13.04 -1.42 -8.09
CA SER A 79 14.03 -1.94 -7.13
C SER A 79 15.48 -1.70 -7.53
N ASP A 80 15.73 -1.29 -8.77
CA ASP A 80 17.05 -1.14 -9.37
C ASP A 80 17.65 0.26 -9.25
N LEU A 81 17.02 1.15 -8.47
CA LEU A 81 17.58 2.47 -8.19
C LEU A 81 18.96 2.35 -7.54
N ASP A 82 19.90 3.17 -8.02
CA ASP A 82 21.25 3.22 -7.49
C ASP A 82 21.32 3.90 -6.11
N GLU A 83 22.45 3.72 -5.44
CA GLU A 83 22.68 4.40 -4.17
C GLU A 83 22.80 5.90 -4.39
N GLY A 84 21.97 6.67 -3.69
CA GLY A 84 21.86 8.09 -3.96
C GLY A 84 20.81 8.75 -3.09
N VAL A 85 20.86 10.07 -3.05
CA VAL A 85 19.80 10.90 -2.45
C VAL A 85 18.93 11.40 -3.59
N TYR A 86 17.63 11.20 -3.43
CA TYR A 86 16.65 11.44 -4.47
C TYR A 86 15.63 12.48 -4.01
N GLY A 87 15.20 13.31 -4.96
CA GLY A 87 14.09 14.22 -4.83
C GLY A 87 13.00 13.91 -5.85
N ILE A 88 11.90 14.63 -5.77
CA ILE A 88 10.81 14.53 -6.75
C ILE A 88 10.40 15.90 -7.22
N THR A 89 9.99 15.98 -8.47
CA THR A 89 9.32 17.14 -9.05
C THR A 89 7.99 16.71 -9.61
N ILE A 90 6.91 17.40 -9.24
CA ILE A 90 5.57 17.16 -9.77
C ILE A 90 5.24 18.33 -10.68
N LYS A 91 4.75 18.05 -11.89
CA LYS A 91 4.33 19.08 -12.85
C LYS A 91 2.98 18.74 -13.45
N GLY A 92 2.25 19.76 -13.85
CA GLY A 92 1.01 19.60 -14.60
C GLY A 92 0.38 20.94 -14.91
N LYS A 93 -0.80 20.93 -15.52
CA LYS A 93 -1.57 22.14 -15.80
C LYS A 93 -2.96 22.05 -15.18
N TYR A 94 -3.34 23.11 -14.46
CA TYR A 94 -4.66 23.28 -13.87
C TYR A 94 -5.23 24.65 -14.27
N ARG A 95 -6.36 24.66 -14.99
CA ARG A 95 -7.02 25.89 -15.49
C ARG A 95 -6.04 26.85 -16.16
N ASP A 96 -5.26 26.34 -17.11
CA ASP A 96 -4.21 27.08 -17.85
C ASP A 96 -3.04 27.61 -17.01
N ASN A 97 -2.95 27.28 -15.73
CA ASN A 97 -1.79 27.57 -14.89
C ASN A 97 -0.87 26.35 -14.83
N ASP A 98 0.43 26.59 -14.99
CA ASP A 98 1.44 25.59 -14.74
C ASP A 98 1.56 25.35 -13.22
N LEU A 99 1.42 24.10 -12.81
CA LEU A 99 1.66 23.64 -11.45
C LEU A 99 3.04 23.00 -11.39
N CYS A 100 3.81 23.34 -10.35
CA CYS A 100 5.08 22.71 -10.08
C CYS A 100 5.31 22.58 -8.57
N SER A 101 5.71 21.41 -8.10
CA SER A 101 6.30 21.19 -6.78
C SER A 101 7.68 20.58 -6.96
N ILE A 102 8.65 21.00 -6.15
CA ILE A 102 10.01 20.43 -6.17
C ILE A 102 10.42 20.13 -4.75
N GLU A 103 10.73 18.86 -4.50
CA GLU A 103 11.05 18.34 -3.19
C GLU A 103 12.40 17.67 -3.25
N LYS A 104 13.39 18.35 -2.68
CA LYS A 104 14.77 17.88 -2.67
C LYS A 104 14.99 16.95 -1.49
N LYS A 105 15.78 15.90 -1.69
CA LYS A 105 16.27 14.99 -0.64
C LYS A 105 15.13 14.28 0.13
N LEU A 106 14.11 13.84 -0.59
CA LEU A 106 12.95 13.15 -0.05
C LEU A 106 13.32 11.79 0.56
N PHE A 107 14.12 11.00 -0.17
CA PHE A 107 14.58 9.69 0.30
C PHE A 107 16.01 9.40 -0.16
N ARG A 108 16.63 8.38 0.41
CA ARG A 108 17.97 7.92 0.08
C ARG A 108 17.98 6.41 -0.12
N ILE A 109 18.53 5.96 -1.24
CA ILE A 109 18.85 4.55 -1.44
C ILE A 109 20.23 4.26 -0.82
N VAL A 110 20.32 3.17 -0.05
CA VAL A 110 21.54 2.76 0.67
C VAL A 110 21.82 1.27 0.48
N GLU A 111 23.11 0.89 0.48
CA GLU A 111 23.54 -0.53 0.42
C GLU A 111 22.96 -1.38 1.57
N ARG A 112 22.91 -0.82 2.78
CA ARG A 112 22.45 -1.49 4.00
C ARG A 112 21.93 -0.48 5.01
N ASN A 113 20.90 -0.87 5.78
CA ASN A 113 20.32 -0.03 6.81
C ASN A 113 21.23 0.05 8.06
N GLY A 114 22.18 0.98 8.04
CA GLY A 114 22.91 1.42 9.23
C GLY A 114 22.11 2.49 9.99
N LYS A 115 21.42 2.07 11.06
CA LYS A 115 20.55 2.87 11.95
C LYS A 115 19.37 3.60 11.27
N SER A 116 18.16 3.04 11.38
CA SER A 116 16.92 3.78 11.70
C SER A 116 15.77 2.82 12.04
N HIS A 117 15.04 3.17 13.10
CA HIS A 117 13.71 2.65 13.42
C HIS A 117 12.68 3.07 12.35
N ILE A 118 11.60 2.30 12.27
CA ILE A 118 10.35 2.40 11.49
C ILE A 118 9.73 3.83 11.47
N PRO A 119 8.74 4.09 10.60
CA PRO A 119 8.71 5.14 9.59
C PRO A 119 8.54 6.56 10.16
N LEU A 120 9.41 7.49 9.79
CA LEU A 120 9.17 8.92 10.06
C LEU A 120 8.29 9.48 8.95
N GLY A 121 6.99 9.53 9.26
CA GLY A 121 6.11 10.70 9.17
C GLY A 121 6.12 11.56 7.90
N VAL A 122 4.90 11.84 7.43
CA VAL A 122 4.50 12.96 6.57
C VAL A 122 5.57 14.06 6.48
N VAL A 123 6.20 14.20 5.31
CA VAL A 123 7.08 15.33 5.00
C VAL A 123 6.23 16.42 4.33
N GLU A 124 6.31 17.66 4.82
CA GLU A 124 5.72 18.82 4.15
C GLU A 124 6.66 19.31 3.03
N GLY A 125 6.14 19.47 1.81
CA GLY A 125 6.91 19.96 0.65
C GLY A 125 7.41 21.41 0.81
N GLU A 126 8.50 21.77 0.11
CA GLU A 126 8.99 23.15 0.07
C GLU A 126 8.02 24.08 -0.69
N MET A 127 7.88 25.31 -0.21
CA MET A 127 6.91 26.28 -0.74
C MET A 127 7.27 26.74 -2.17
N GLY A 128 6.67 26.09 -3.16
CA GLY A 128 6.80 26.39 -4.59
C GLY A 128 5.48 26.53 -5.35
N GLY A 129 4.36 26.83 -4.67
CA GLY A 129 3.03 27.02 -5.29
C GLY A 129 1.98 25.95 -4.95
N MET A 130 2.37 24.89 -4.23
CA MET A 130 1.47 23.89 -3.68
C MET A 130 1.50 23.95 -2.14
N TYR A 131 0.32 24.02 -1.51
CA TYR A 131 0.19 24.20 -0.06
C TYR A 131 -0.38 22.91 0.55
N ASN A 132 0.25 22.39 1.61
CA ASN A 132 -0.12 21.12 2.25
C ASN A 132 0.10 19.87 1.38
N THR A 133 1.21 19.82 0.64
CA THR A 133 1.66 18.59 -0.03
C THR A 133 2.31 17.68 1.00
N LYS A 134 1.76 16.48 1.18
CA LYS A 134 2.24 15.48 2.13
C LYS A 134 2.79 14.29 1.39
N TYR A 135 3.99 13.86 1.78
CA TYR A 135 4.66 12.69 1.22
C TYR A 135 4.67 11.57 2.25
N TYR A 136 4.25 10.37 1.86
CA TYR A 136 4.49 9.16 2.63
C TYR A 136 4.93 8.02 1.72
N ILE A 137 5.93 7.27 2.20
CA ILE A 137 6.54 6.15 1.47
C ILE A 137 6.01 4.86 2.09
N GLU A 138 5.34 4.06 1.26
CA GLU A 138 5.06 2.67 1.58
C GLU A 138 6.05 1.80 0.83
N LEU A 139 6.81 0.99 1.57
CA LEU A 139 7.63 -0.04 0.93
C LEU A 139 6.68 -1.00 0.20
N ASN A 140 6.93 -1.21 -1.09
CA ASN A 140 6.21 -2.21 -1.87
C ASN A 140 6.81 -3.56 -1.46
N ASN A 141 6.49 -3.99 -0.26
CA ASN A 141 6.43 -5.40 0.03
C ASN A 141 5.20 -5.94 -0.72
N LYS A 142 5.27 -5.91 -2.06
CA LYS A 142 4.38 -6.69 -2.92
C LYS A 142 4.79 -8.14 -2.77
N SER A 143 4.53 -8.73 -1.60
CA SER A 143 4.04 -10.10 -1.67
C SER A 143 2.67 -9.95 -2.34
N GLU A 144 2.44 -10.61 -3.48
CA GLU A 144 1.08 -10.69 -4.03
C GLU A 144 0.19 -11.18 -2.88
N GLU A 145 -0.73 -10.34 -2.39
CA GLU A 145 -1.52 -10.69 -1.22
C GLU A 145 -2.21 -12.01 -1.51
N THR A 146 -1.74 -13.03 -0.81
CA THR A 146 -2.14 -14.41 -1.06
C THR A 146 -2.98 -14.80 0.13
N LEU A 147 -4.22 -15.19 -0.14
CA LEU A 147 -5.05 -15.87 0.82
C LEU A 147 -5.43 -17.22 0.22
N LEU A 148 -4.89 -18.28 0.80
CA LEU A 148 -5.33 -19.64 0.53
C LEU A 148 -6.32 -20.05 1.62
N TYR A 149 -7.40 -20.73 1.24
CA TYR A 149 -8.41 -21.16 2.20
C TYR A 149 -9.04 -22.50 1.81
N GLY A 150 -9.54 -23.24 2.80
CA GLY A 150 -10.23 -24.51 2.54
C GLY A 150 -10.32 -25.40 3.77
N ALA A 151 -11.10 -26.47 3.65
CA ALA A 151 -11.22 -27.48 4.70
C ALA A 151 -10.24 -28.64 4.48
N LEU A 152 -9.49 -29.03 5.51
CA LEU A 152 -8.50 -30.10 5.50
C LEU A 152 -8.70 -31.08 6.68
N SER A 153 -8.04 -32.24 6.60
CA SER A 153 -8.11 -33.32 7.59
C SER A 153 -7.13 -33.16 8.76
N THR A 154 -6.31 -32.11 8.76
CA THR A 154 -5.24 -31.91 9.73
C THR A 154 -5.40 -30.61 10.49
N PHE A 155 -5.07 -30.63 11.79
CA PHE A 155 -4.94 -29.45 12.65
C PHE A 155 -3.47 -28.98 12.79
N ASN A 156 -2.50 -29.74 12.27
CA ASN A 156 -1.10 -29.36 12.36
C ASN A 156 -0.68 -28.49 11.16
N PRO A 157 -0.23 -27.24 11.38
CA PRO A 157 0.13 -26.33 10.28
C PRO A 157 1.28 -26.86 9.41
N ALA A 158 2.18 -27.68 9.95
CA ALA A 158 3.29 -28.28 9.19
C ALA A 158 2.83 -29.35 8.18
N ASN A 159 1.61 -29.88 8.34
CA ASN A 159 1.03 -30.90 7.47
C ASN A 159 0.02 -30.33 6.46
N VAL A 160 -0.15 -29.00 6.42
CA VAL A 160 -1.09 -28.33 5.52
C VAL A 160 -0.55 -28.40 4.09
N ASN A 161 -1.27 -29.07 3.20
CA ASN A 161 -0.97 -29.08 1.77
C ASN A 161 -1.62 -27.87 1.08
N LEU A 162 -0.81 -26.86 0.74
CA LEU A 162 -1.27 -25.62 0.13
C LEU A 162 -1.93 -25.81 -1.24
N GLU A 163 -1.60 -26.89 -1.96
CA GLU A 163 -2.20 -27.20 -3.28
C GLU A 163 -3.68 -27.61 -3.19
N GLU A 164 -4.14 -28.06 -2.02
CA GLU A 164 -5.54 -28.40 -1.78
C GLU A 164 -6.40 -27.20 -1.39
N LEU A 165 -5.77 -26.05 -1.14
CA LEU A 165 -6.46 -24.83 -0.75
C LEU A 165 -6.84 -24.00 -1.97
N THR A 166 -7.98 -23.32 -1.86
CA THR A 166 -8.45 -22.38 -2.88
C THR A 166 -7.74 -21.04 -2.70
N ASN A 167 -7.23 -20.48 -3.79
CA ASN A 167 -6.66 -19.14 -3.79
C ASN A 167 -7.75 -18.08 -3.95
N ALA A 168 -7.94 -17.27 -2.91
CA ALA A 168 -8.63 -16.00 -3.03
C ALA A 168 -7.63 -14.98 -3.59
N ASN A 169 -7.73 -14.73 -4.90
CA ASN A 169 -6.99 -13.68 -5.62
C ASN A 169 -6.96 -12.35 -4.82
N ALA A 170 -6.04 -11.44 -5.17
CA ALA A 170 -5.66 -10.19 -4.47
C ALA A 170 -6.74 -9.12 -4.17
N ASN A 171 -7.97 -9.50 -3.80
CA ASN A 171 -9.06 -8.61 -3.42
C ASN A 171 -10.08 -9.37 -2.54
N PHE A 172 -9.62 -9.96 -1.43
CA PHE A 172 -10.45 -10.73 -0.49
C PHE A 172 -11.00 -9.89 0.67
N GLU A 173 -10.48 -8.69 0.88
CA GLU A 173 -10.90 -7.79 1.96
C GLU A 173 -12.36 -7.33 1.78
N GLY A 174 -13.14 -7.40 2.87
CA GLY A 174 -14.56 -7.05 2.84
C GLY A 174 -15.45 -8.08 2.11
N LYS A 175 -14.89 -9.19 1.62
CA LYS A 175 -15.67 -10.29 1.04
C LYS A 175 -15.97 -11.38 2.08
N ALA A 176 -17.12 -12.01 1.89
CA ALA A 176 -17.50 -13.22 2.60
C ALA A 176 -17.00 -14.45 1.83
N ILE A 177 -16.32 -15.35 2.53
CA ILE A 177 -15.91 -16.65 2.00
C ILE A 177 -16.68 -17.74 2.73
N THR A 178 -17.37 -18.58 1.98
CA THR A 178 -18.07 -19.76 2.51
C THR A 178 -17.23 -21.01 2.24
N ILE A 179 -16.98 -21.78 3.30
CA ILE A 179 -16.15 -22.99 3.27
C ILE A 179 -16.98 -24.13 3.85
N ARG A 180 -17.04 -25.24 3.11
CA ARG A 180 -17.77 -26.43 3.53
C ARG A 180 -16.85 -27.42 4.21
N THR A 181 -17.22 -27.89 5.39
CA THR A 181 -16.53 -28.96 6.12
C THR A 181 -17.19 -30.32 5.89
N SER A 182 -16.45 -31.40 6.17
CA SER A 182 -16.96 -32.78 6.18
C SER A 182 -16.33 -33.56 7.34
N ASN A 183 -16.79 -34.79 7.58
CA ASN A 183 -16.21 -35.64 8.62
C ASN A 183 -14.73 -35.95 8.36
N GLU A 184 -14.32 -35.99 7.10
CA GLU A 184 -12.94 -36.24 6.68
C GLU A 184 -12.10 -34.96 6.65
N ARG A 185 -12.74 -33.79 6.57
CA ARG A 185 -12.10 -32.47 6.49
C ARG A 185 -12.78 -31.49 7.45
N PRO A 186 -12.60 -31.67 8.77
CA PRO A 186 -13.34 -30.90 9.76
C PRO A 186 -12.66 -29.57 10.13
N TYR A 187 -11.43 -29.30 9.68
CA TYR A 187 -10.68 -28.09 10.03
C TYR A 187 -10.64 -27.11 8.88
N ILE A 188 -11.04 -25.86 9.13
CA ILE A 188 -10.92 -24.78 8.16
C ILE A 188 -9.59 -24.07 8.35
N TRP A 189 -8.83 -23.95 7.25
CA TRP A 189 -7.57 -23.22 7.19
C TRP A 189 -7.70 -21.94 6.39
N PHE A 190 -7.01 -20.91 6.86
CA PHE A 190 -6.63 -19.73 6.09
C PHE A 190 -5.11 -19.58 6.17
N VAL A 191 -4.45 -19.41 5.03
CA VAL A 191 -3.00 -19.21 4.94
C VAL A 191 -2.71 -17.97 4.13
N CYS A 192 -1.98 -17.02 4.71
CA CYS A 192 -1.72 -15.74 4.08
C CYS A 192 -0.35 -15.16 4.41
N ASN A 193 0.10 -14.24 3.57
CA ASN A 193 1.40 -13.57 3.69
C ASN A 193 1.34 -12.22 4.42
N SER A 194 0.20 -11.91 5.02
CA SER A 194 -0.02 -10.75 5.88
C SER A 194 -0.97 -11.12 7.03
N PRO A 195 -0.90 -10.43 8.17
CA PRO A 195 -1.77 -10.72 9.30
C PRO A 195 -3.21 -10.30 9.01
N LEU A 196 -4.16 -11.22 9.22
CA LEU A 196 -5.59 -11.01 8.96
C LEU A 196 -6.44 -11.23 10.21
N VAL A 197 -7.64 -10.65 10.19
CA VAL A 197 -8.71 -10.84 11.17
C VAL A 197 -9.92 -11.43 10.46
N PHE A 198 -10.51 -12.45 11.06
CA PHE A 198 -11.66 -13.17 10.53
C PHE A 198 -12.86 -12.93 11.43
N THR A 199 -14.03 -12.69 10.84
CA THR A 199 -15.27 -12.49 11.58
C THR A 199 -16.39 -13.38 11.06
N GLN A 200 -17.16 -13.96 11.97
CA GLN A 200 -18.32 -14.80 11.69
C GLN A 200 -19.53 -14.25 12.45
N ALA A 201 -20.66 -14.10 11.77
CA ALA A 201 -21.89 -13.52 12.34
C ALA A 201 -21.69 -12.15 13.04
N GLY A 202 -20.71 -11.37 12.61
CA GLY A 202 -20.40 -10.05 13.18
C GLY A 202 -19.44 -10.05 14.38
N PHE A 203 -18.98 -11.23 14.83
CA PHE A 203 -17.99 -11.36 15.90
C PHE A 203 -16.65 -11.83 15.34
N GLU A 204 -15.54 -11.43 15.98
CA GLU A 204 -14.21 -11.97 15.66
C GLU A 204 -14.17 -13.47 15.94
N ALA A 205 -13.72 -14.24 14.96
CA ALA A 205 -13.60 -15.69 15.07
C ALA A 205 -12.32 -16.02 15.85
N GLU A 206 -12.45 -16.88 16.86
CA GLU A 206 -11.30 -17.44 17.57
C GLU A 206 -10.67 -18.53 16.70
N LEU A 207 -9.53 -18.23 16.09
CA LEU A 207 -8.74 -19.16 15.30
C LEU A 207 -7.38 -19.36 15.96
N SER A 208 -6.91 -20.61 15.98
CA SER A 208 -5.51 -20.89 16.29
C SER A 208 -4.62 -20.23 15.24
N HIS A 209 -3.52 -19.60 15.68
CA HIS A 209 -2.61 -18.87 14.81
C HIS A 209 -1.18 -19.40 14.97
N THR A 210 -0.50 -19.64 13.86
CA THR A 210 0.90 -20.05 13.84
C THR A 210 1.61 -19.41 12.64
N GLU A 211 2.86 -19.01 12.82
CA GLU A 211 3.69 -18.46 11.76
C GLU A 211 4.75 -19.50 11.35
N LEU A 212 4.83 -19.81 10.06
CA LEU A 212 5.82 -20.71 9.49
C LEU A 212 6.45 -20.04 8.27
N GLY A 213 7.73 -19.66 8.37
CA GLY A 213 8.41 -18.87 7.34
C GLY A 213 7.74 -17.50 7.18
N ASP A 214 7.39 -17.14 5.95
CA ASP A 214 6.76 -15.86 5.60
C ASP A 214 5.22 -15.94 5.55
N LEU A 215 4.62 -17.02 6.07
CA LEU A 215 3.18 -17.27 6.04
C LEU A 215 2.58 -17.35 7.45
N HIS A 216 1.40 -16.75 7.59
CA HIS A 216 0.51 -16.87 8.74
C HIS A 216 -0.54 -17.94 8.45
N TYR A 217 -0.69 -18.89 9.38
CA TYR A 217 -1.65 -19.98 9.31
C TYR A 217 -2.70 -19.78 10.40
N TYR A 218 -3.97 -19.76 10.00
CA TYR A 218 -5.11 -19.68 10.90
C TYR A 218 -5.97 -20.92 10.75
N CYS A 219 -6.35 -21.56 11.86
CA CYS A 219 -7.15 -22.77 11.85
C CYS A 219 -8.25 -22.74 12.89
N THR A 220 -9.44 -23.23 12.52
CA THR A 220 -10.53 -23.49 13.46
C THR A 220 -10.21 -24.69 14.34
N ASP A 221 -10.94 -24.83 15.44
CA ASP A 221 -11.13 -26.14 16.07
C ASP A 221 -11.86 -27.11 15.13
N GLU A 222 -12.01 -28.37 15.55
CA GLU A 222 -12.75 -29.38 14.80
C GLU A 222 -14.23 -28.98 14.66
N LEU A 223 -14.71 -28.86 13.42
CA LEU A 223 -16.07 -28.47 13.11
C LEU A 223 -16.90 -29.67 12.63
N ILE A 224 -18.20 -29.61 12.93
CA ILE A 224 -19.18 -30.53 12.32
C ILE A 224 -19.34 -30.22 10.81
N PRO A 225 -19.80 -31.18 10.00
CA PRO A 225 -20.07 -30.95 8.58
C PRO A 225 -21.16 -29.89 8.35
N ASP A 226 -20.78 -28.71 7.87
CA ASP A 226 -21.68 -27.62 7.50
C ASP A 226 -20.97 -26.59 6.61
N ASP A 227 -21.71 -25.57 6.17
CA ASP A 227 -21.16 -24.40 5.48
C ASP A 227 -20.87 -23.26 6.48
N PHE A 228 -19.60 -22.86 6.58
CA PHE A 228 -19.16 -21.79 7.47
C PHE A 228 -18.74 -20.57 6.66
N THR A 229 -19.29 -19.40 6.99
CA THR A 229 -18.98 -18.14 6.29
C THR A 229 -18.16 -17.21 7.17
N TYR A 230 -17.06 -16.70 6.62
CA TYR A 230 -16.14 -15.77 7.27
C TYR A 230 -15.99 -14.49 6.45
N ASN A 231 -15.96 -13.34 7.11
CA ASN A 231 -15.56 -12.06 6.52
C ASN A 231 -14.15 -11.73 6.95
N ILE A 232 -13.35 -11.22 6.02
CA ILE A 232 -11.92 -11.00 6.22
C ILE A 232 -11.60 -9.51 6.23
N LYS A 233 -10.76 -9.11 7.18
CA LYS A 233 -10.21 -7.76 7.29
C LYS A 233 -8.71 -7.84 7.53
N LYS A 234 -7.96 -6.85 7.05
CA LYS A 234 -6.56 -6.71 7.45
C LYS A 234 -6.49 -6.22 8.90
N ARG A 235 -5.42 -6.62 9.58
CA ARG A 235 -5.14 -6.15 10.94
C ARG A 235 -4.42 -4.81 10.94
#